data_AF-A0A973LSW0-F1
#
_entry.id   AF-A0A973LSW0-F1
#
_cell.length_a   1.000
_cell.length_b   1.000
_cell.length_c   1.000
_cell.angle_alpha   90.00
_cell.angle_beta   90.00
_cell.angle_gamma   90.00
#
_symmetry.space_group_name_H-M   'P 1'
#
loop_
_entity.id
_entity.type
_entity.pdbx_description
1 polymer ?
#
loop_
_entity_poly.entity_id
_entity_poly.type
_entity_poly.pdbx_seq_one_letter_code
_entity_poly.pdbx_strand_id
1 'polypeptide(L)' 'NDLTGTLAGGGVLQVTLDGRVQLGNQGDTLVLVDPKGVSIDQVTYKADRVHPGHTICFGR' A
#
# COMPACT_ATOMS: atom_id res chain seq x y z
N ASN A 1 14.18 -2.12 8.46
CA ASN A 1 12.84 -2.05 9.08
C ASN A 1 12.11 -3.15 8.38
N ASP A 2 12.28 -4.36 8.91
CA ASP A 2 12.11 -5.57 8.12
C ASP A 2 10.73 -6.13 8.44
N LEU A 3 9.87 -6.16 7.42
CA LEU A 3 8.55 -6.76 7.52
C LEU A 3 8.74 -8.28 7.61
N THR A 4 8.74 -8.79 8.83
CA THR A 4 8.87 -10.22 9.13
C THR A 4 7.55 -10.78 9.65
N GLY A 5 7.30 -12.07 9.42
CA GLY A 5 6.09 -12.75 9.86
C GLY A 5 5.32 -13.41 8.72
N THR A 6 4.15 -13.95 9.06
CA THR A 6 3.27 -14.67 8.13
C THR A 6 1.91 -14.01 8.13
N LEU A 7 1.38 -13.70 6.95
CA LEU A 7 -0.01 -13.29 6.77
C LEU A 7 -0.81 -14.50 6.28
N ALA A 8 -1.83 -14.91 7.03
CA ALA A 8 -2.71 -15.99 6.60
C ALA A 8 -3.52 -15.58 5.36
N GLY A 9 -3.96 -16.56 4.56
CA GLY A 9 -4.84 -16.29 3.43
C GLY A 9 -6.10 -15.55 3.87
N GLY A 10 -6.43 -14.44 3.21
CA GLY A 10 -7.54 -13.55 3.59
C GLY A 10 -7.27 -12.65 4.79
N GLY A 11 -6.08 -12.72 5.40
CA GLY A 11 -5.65 -11.81 6.45
C GLY A 11 -5.39 -10.39 5.92
N VAL A 12 -5.54 -9.40 6.80
CA VAL A 12 -5.24 -7.99 6.51
C VAL A 12 -4.19 -7.51 7.50
N LEU A 13 -3.12 -6.88 6.99
CA LEU A 13 -2.12 -6.18 7.79
C LEU A 13 -2.22 -4.68 7.51
N GLN A 14 -2.49 -3.89 8.54
CA GLN A 14 -2.49 -2.44 8.45
C GLN A 14 -1.11 -1.88 8.83
N VAL A 15 -0.45 -1.23 7.88
CA VAL A 15 0.81 -0.52 8.12
C VAL A 15 0.51 0.94 8.45
N THR A 16 0.83 1.36 9.67
CA THR A 16 0.75 2.77 10.04
C THR A 16 2.06 3.45 9.64
N LEU A 17 1.96 4.44 8.76
CA LEU A 17 3.12 5.22 8.33
C LEU A 17 3.51 6.21 9.44
N ASP A 18 4.80 6.25 9.80
CA ASP A 18 5.33 7.42 10.48
C ASP A 18 5.41 8.56 9.46
N GLY A 19 5.14 9.81 9.83
CA GLY A 19 4.95 10.94 8.90
C GLY A 19 6.11 11.26 7.92
N ARG A 20 7.17 10.45 7.94
CA ARG A 20 8.26 10.39 6.95
C ARG A 20 7.80 9.80 5.62
N VAL A 21 6.83 8.88 5.63
CA VAL A 21 6.18 8.38 4.41
C VAL A 21 4.86 9.09 4.25
N GLN A 22 4.75 9.91 3.21
CA GLN A 22 3.51 10.54 2.81
C GLN A 22 3.05 9.92 1.50
N LEU A 23 1.85 9.37 1.51
CA LEU A 23 1.17 9.00 0.29
C LEU A 23 0.73 10.30 -0.38
N GLY A 24 1.33 10.62 -1.51
CA GLY A 24 0.92 11.75 -2.32
C GLY A 24 -0.51 11.50 -2.78
N ASN A 25 -1.50 12.04 -2.07
CA ASN A 25 -2.93 11.93 -2.43
C ASN A 25 -3.28 12.62 -3.78
N GLN A 26 -2.27 12.98 -4.57
CA GLN A 26 -2.33 13.42 -5.96
C GLN A 26 -2.21 12.24 -6.95
N GLY A 27 -2.29 11.01 -6.44
CA GLY A 27 -2.11 9.79 -7.21
C GLY A 27 -0.67 9.30 -7.17
N ASP A 28 -0.53 7.99 -6.95
CA ASP A 28 0.75 7.30 -6.85
C ASP A 28 0.56 5.79 -7.13
N THR A 29 1.66 5.04 -7.15
CA THR A 29 1.65 3.58 -7.24
C THR A 29 2.28 2.95 -6.00
N LEU A 30 1.52 2.10 -5.33
CA LEU A 30 2.04 1.20 -4.30
C LEU A 30 2.52 -0.08 -4.97
N VAL A 31 3.77 -0.46 -4.71
CA VAL A 31 4.36 -1.72 -5.22
C VAL A 31 4.71 -2.61 -4.04
N LEU A 32 4.20 -3.84 -4.04
CA LEU A 32 4.62 -4.88 -3.13
C LEU A 32 5.79 -5.63 -3.76
N VAL A 33 6.92 -5.69 -3.05
CA VAL A 33 8.13 -6.41 -3.50
C VAL A 33 8.48 -7.55 -2.55
N ASP A 34 9.15 -8.56 -3.09
CA ASP A 34 9.78 -9.62 -2.31
C ASP A 34 11.07 -9.11 -1.61
N PRO A 35 11.66 -9.91 -0.70
CA PRO A 35 12.90 -9.52 -0.02
C PRO A 35 14.12 -9.29 -0.92
N LYS A 36 14.08 -9.74 -2.18
CA LYS A 36 15.13 -9.50 -3.19
C LYS A 36 14.85 -8.26 -4.04
N GLY A 37 13.73 -7.57 -3.78
CA GLY A 37 13.30 -6.38 -4.51
C GLY A 37 12.49 -6.69 -5.78
N VAL A 38 12.04 -7.93 -5.98
CA VAL A 38 11.22 -8.32 -7.13
C VAL A 38 9.77 -7.94 -6.88
N SER A 39 9.14 -7.22 -7.80
CA SER A 39 7.72 -6.86 -7.71
C SER A 39 6.81 -8.10 -7.71
N ILE A 40 5.97 -8.20 -6.69
CA ILE A 40 4.93 -9.23 -6.52
C ILE A 40 3.59 -8.72 -7.04
N ASP A 41 3.22 -7.48 -6.67
CA ASP A 41 1.95 -6.86 -7.03
C ASP A 41 2.07 -5.34 -7.05
N GLN A 42 1.13 -4.66 -7.73
CA GLN A 42 1.08 -3.21 -7.78
C GLN A 42 -0.34 -2.67 -7.83
N VAL A 43 -0.51 -1.50 -7.24
CA VAL A 43 -1.78 -0.80 -7.18
C VAL A 43 -1.54 0.69 -7.42
N THR A 44 -2.17 1.23 -8.46
CA THR A 44 -2.14 2.66 -8.77
C THR A 44 -3.44 3.32 -8.32
N TYR A 45 -3.34 4.43 -7.59
CA TYR A 45 -4.46 5.31 -7.27
C TYR A 45 -4.26 6.67 -7.95
N LYS A 46 -5.36 7.33 -8.31
CA LYS A 46 -5.34 8.61 -9.05
C LYS A 46 -5.92 9.73 -8.19
N ALA A 47 -5.41 10.96 -8.36
CA ALA A 47 -5.86 12.15 -7.62
C ALA A 47 -7.37 12.33 -7.61
N ASP A 48 -8.01 12.11 -8.75
CA ASP A 48 -9.46 12.29 -8.97
C ASP A 48 -10.32 11.25 -8.24
N ARG A 49 -9.70 10.22 -7.67
CA ARG A 49 -10.36 9.15 -6.91
C ARG A 49 -9.99 9.13 -5.44
N VAL A 50 -9.10 10.03 -4.98
CA VAL A 50 -8.67 10.11 -3.58
C VAL A 50 -9.26 11.35 -2.92
N HIS A 51 -10.06 11.11 -1.88
CA HIS A 51 -10.63 12.16 -1.04
C HIS A 51 -10.02 12.06 0.36
N PRO A 52 -9.56 13.18 0.97
CA PRO A 52 -9.08 13.18 2.36
C PRO A 52 -10.13 12.57 3.31
N GLY A 53 -9.68 11.71 4.23
CA GLY A 53 -10.56 11.06 5.20
C GLY A 53 -11.28 9.79 4.71
N HIS A 54 -11.03 9.34 3.47
CA HIS A 54 -11.58 8.10 2.94
C HIS A 54 -10.53 6.98 2.87
N THR A 55 -10.94 5.76 3.21
CA THR A 55 -10.16 4.55 2.91
C THR A 55 -10.20 4.30 1.42
N ILE A 56 -9.02 4.19 0.79
CA ILE A 56 -8.91 3.73 -0.59
C ILE A 56 -8.94 2.20 -0.57
N CYS A 57 -9.99 1.62 -1.15
CA CYS A 57 -10.14 0.17 -1.29
C CYS A 57 -9.75 -0.24 -2.71
N PHE A 58 -8.94 -1.29 -2.83
CA PHE A 58 -8.49 -1.83 -4.12
C PHE A 58 -8.99 -3.27 -4.31
N GLY A 59 -9.57 -3.55 -5.48
CA GLY A 59 -10.07 -4.87 -5.92
C GLY A 59 -11.10 -4.67 -7.05
N ARG A 60 -11.38 -5.59 -7.97
CA ARG A 60 -10.66 -6.76 -8.49
C ARG A 60 -10.29 -6.44 -9.94
#